data_AF-A0A7X7FLW5-F1
#
_entry.id   AF-A0A7X7FLW5-F1
#
_cell.length_a   1.000
_cell.length_b   1.000
_cell.length_c   1.000
_cell.angle_alpha   90.00
_cell.angle_beta   90.00
_cell.angle_gamma   90.00
#
_symmetry.space_group_name_H-M   'P 1'
#
loop_
_entity.id
_entity.type
_entity.pdbx_description
1 polymer ?
#
loop_
_entity_poly.entity_id
_entity_poly.type
_entity_poly.pdbx_seq_one_letter_code
_entity_poly.pdbx_strand_id
1 'polypeptide(L)'
;LIAVTGDPPHVGPFDRWASRVNDIKSSVELLRLLSLMRSGELLNGQPLPEPVDFCAGCGYAPTTNLTAQTQWLKRKVQAGAEFAFTQPIYMQEDFERIQKATMDLGIPIFVGILPLTSARQISYLRSGKIPGISVPEPVEEFILKYDNPADQARAGLDLAEQLIADLAERVSGFYIVMPFHKNGFEWTANLVKLATTFKTKNAN
;
A
#
# COMPACT_ATOMS: atom_id res chain seq x y z
N LEU A 1 -9.40 3.24 -9.97
CA LEU A 1 -8.25 4.17 -10.10
C LEU A 1 -7.55 4.31 -8.75
N ILE A 2 -6.23 4.51 -8.74
CA ILE A 2 -5.48 4.88 -7.52
C ILE A 2 -4.89 6.26 -7.70
N ALA A 3 -5.36 7.20 -6.90
CA ALA A 3 -4.81 8.54 -6.88
C ALA A 3 -3.48 8.55 -6.13
N VAL A 4 -2.40 8.72 -6.88
CA VAL A 4 -1.04 8.88 -6.38
C VAL A 4 -0.51 10.26 -6.78
N THR A 5 0.26 10.90 -5.90
CA THR A 5 0.98 12.13 -6.24
C THR A 5 2.13 11.85 -7.23
N GLY A 6 2.61 10.61 -7.25
CA GLY A 6 3.80 10.22 -8.01
C GLY A 6 5.09 10.61 -7.32
N ASP A 7 6.19 10.02 -7.80
CA ASP A 7 7.52 10.34 -7.33
C ASP A 7 8.07 11.59 -8.04
N PRO A 8 8.94 12.37 -7.38
CA PRO A 8 9.58 13.49 -8.03
C PRO A 8 10.47 13.03 -9.20
N PRO A 9 10.58 13.80 -10.30
CA PRO A 9 11.35 13.40 -11.49
C PRO A 9 12.80 12.97 -11.24
N HIS A 10 13.45 13.54 -10.22
CA HIS A 10 14.84 13.20 -9.86
C HIS A 10 15.05 11.77 -9.34
N VAL A 11 13.97 11.05 -9.04
CA VAL A 11 14.03 9.64 -8.64
C VAL A 11 14.12 8.71 -9.86
N GLY A 12 13.74 9.21 -11.05
CA GLY A 12 13.72 8.43 -12.29
C GLY A 12 14.97 8.60 -13.17
N PRO A 13 15.17 7.72 -14.17
CA PRO A 13 16.32 7.76 -15.07
C PRO A 13 16.29 8.92 -16.08
N PHE A 14 15.20 9.71 -16.10
CA PHE A 14 14.99 10.84 -17.01
C PHE A 14 14.96 12.19 -16.27
N ASP A 15 15.55 12.27 -15.09
CA ASP A 15 15.62 13.46 -14.23
C ASP A 15 15.98 14.76 -14.96
N ARG A 16 16.84 14.69 -16.00
CA ARG A 16 17.28 15.83 -16.82
C ARG A 16 16.29 16.30 -17.88
N TRP A 17 15.35 15.45 -18.28
CA TRP A 17 14.39 15.74 -19.35
C TRP A 17 12.94 15.84 -18.86
N ALA A 18 12.65 15.30 -17.68
CA ALA A 18 11.32 15.29 -17.11
C ALA A 18 11.09 16.50 -16.19
N SER A 19 10.10 17.32 -16.54
CA SER A 19 9.61 18.43 -15.70
C SER A 19 8.31 18.04 -15.01
N ARG A 20 8.10 18.53 -13.79
CA ARG A 20 6.84 18.31 -13.07
C ARG A 20 5.73 19.18 -13.65
N VAL A 21 4.63 18.55 -14.05
CA VAL A 21 3.36 19.23 -14.38
C VAL A 21 2.62 19.46 -13.06
N ASN A 22 2.34 20.72 -12.73
CA ASN A 22 1.89 21.14 -11.39
C ASN A 22 0.41 21.56 -11.33
N ASP A 23 -0.38 21.27 -12.36
CA ASP A 23 -1.82 21.57 -12.39
C ASP A 23 -2.58 20.80 -11.30
N ILE A 24 -2.14 19.57 -11.01
CA ILE A 24 -2.63 18.74 -9.91
C ILE A 24 -1.44 18.39 -9.03
N LYS A 25 -1.38 19.00 -7.84
CA LYS A 25 -0.20 18.96 -6.96
C LYS A 25 -0.19 17.77 -6.02
N SER A 26 -1.33 17.11 -5.84
CA SER A 26 -1.44 16.01 -4.88
C SER A 26 -2.51 15.00 -5.25
N SER A 27 -2.37 13.80 -4.70
CA SER A 27 -3.43 12.79 -4.71
C SER A 27 -4.76 13.29 -4.15
N VAL A 28 -4.77 14.24 -3.20
CA VAL A 28 -6.02 14.85 -2.69
C VAL A 28 -6.70 15.68 -3.78
N GLU A 29 -5.96 16.48 -4.53
CA GLU A 29 -6.51 17.28 -5.64
C GLU A 29 -6.99 16.39 -6.79
N LEU A 30 -6.25 15.32 -7.09
CA LEU A 30 -6.68 14.33 -8.08
C LEU A 30 -8.00 13.66 -7.67
N LEU A 31 -8.14 13.28 -6.40
CA LEU A 31 -9.40 12.72 -5.88
C LEU A 31 -10.56 13.71 -6.00
N ARG A 32 -10.34 14.99 -5.65
CA ARG A 32 -11.37 16.03 -5.83
C ARG A 32 -11.80 16.16 -7.28
N LEU A 33 -10.85 16.16 -8.22
CA LEU A 33 -11.18 16.19 -9.65
C LEU A 33 -12.01 14.98 -10.07
N LEU A 34 -11.61 13.77 -9.66
CA LEU A 34 -12.38 12.55 -9.94
C LEU A 34 -13.78 12.61 -9.32
N SER A 35 -13.91 13.16 -8.11
CA SER A 35 -15.21 13.36 -7.45
C SER A 35 -16.10 14.36 -8.19
N LEU A 36 -15.54 15.45 -8.73
CA LEU A 36 -16.28 16.43 -9.54
C LEU A 36 -16.79 15.79 -10.85
N MET A 37 -15.92 15.03 -11.53
CA MET A 37 -16.30 14.33 -12.76
C MET A 37 -17.41 13.30 -12.52
N ARG A 38 -17.40 12.64 -11.36
CA ARG A 38 -18.49 11.74 -10.93
C ARG A 38 -19.80 12.48 -10.64
N SER A 39 -19.73 13.70 -10.12
CA SER A 39 -20.91 14.54 -9.89
C SER A 39 -21.39 15.27 -11.14
N GLY A 40 -20.78 15.04 -12.31
CA GLY A 40 -21.17 15.68 -13.57
C GLY A 40 -20.67 17.11 -13.72
N GLU A 41 -19.53 17.44 -13.11
CA GLU A 41 -18.95 18.78 -13.14
C GLU A 41 -17.48 18.74 -13.61
N LEU A 42 -17.10 19.66 -14.48
CA LEU A 42 -15.71 19.92 -14.85
C LEU A 42 -15.05 20.85 -13.83
N LEU A 43 -13.70 20.88 -13.81
CA LEU A 43 -12.94 21.74 -12.88
C LEU A 43 -13.28 23.24 -12.99
N ASN A 44 -13.77 23.69 -14.15
CA ASN A 44 -14.19 25.06 -14.42
C ASN A 44 -15.68 25.33 -14.12
N GLY A 45 -16.38 24.39 -13.47
CA GLY A 45 -17.79 24.50 -13.11
C GLY A 45 -18.77 24.25 -14.27
N GLN A 46 -18.28 23.89 -15.45
CA GLN A 46 -19.15 23.51 -16.56
C GLN A 46 -19.73 22.11 -16.34
N PRO A 47 -20.98 21.85 -16.77
CA PRO A 47 -21.54 20.51 -16.69
C PRO A 47 -20.73 19.55 -17.55
N LEU A 48 -20.47 18.36 -17.01
CA LEU A 48 -19.98 17.21 -17.75
C LEU A 48 -21.20 16.38 -18.18
N PRO A 49 -21.57 16.36 -19.47
CA PRO A 49 -22.83 15.77 -19.93
C PRO A 49 -22.99 14.29 -19.59
N GLU A 50 -21.88 13.56 -19.52
CA GLU A 50 -21.81 12.16 -19.14
C GLU A 50 -20.89 12.01 -17.93
N PRO A 51 -21.44 12.03 -16.70
CA PRO A 51 -20.66 11.79 -15.49
C PRO A 51 -19.97 10.43 -15.56
N VAL A 52 -18.71 10.37 -15.13
CA VAL A 52 -17.92 9.15 -15.22
C VAL A 52 -18.00 8.38 -13.92
N ASP A 53 -18.29 7.08 -13.97
CA ASP A 53 -18.32 6.24 -12.78
C ASP A 53 -16.94 5.60 -12.50
N PHE A 54 -16.08 6.36 -11.81
CA PHE A 54 -14.78 5.85 -11.36
C PHE A 54 -14.86 5.39 -9.91
N CYS A 55 -14.47 4.14 -9.65
CA CYS A 55 -14.07 3.74 -8.31
C CYS A 55 -12.65 4.24 -8.02
N ALA A 56 -12.46 5.15 -7.07
CA ALA A 56 -11.18 5.82 -6.82
C ALA A 56 -10.68 5.61 -5.38
N GLY A 57 -9.46 5.09 -5.26
CA GLY A 57 -8.79 4.88 -3.98
C GLY A 57 -7.46 5.63 -3.90
N CYS A 58 -6.71 5.40 -2.83
CA CYS A 58 -5.44 6.08 -2.60
C CYS A 58 -4.40 5.24 -1.84
N GLY A 59 -3.15 5.69 -1.83
CA GLY A 59 -2.10 5.13 -0.96
C GLY A 59 -2.09 5.74 0.43
N TYR A 60 -1.71 4.95 1.43
CA TYR A 60 -1.58 5.34 2.84
C TYR A 60 -0.28 4.77 3.42
N ALA A 61 0.62 5.57 3.98
CA ALA A 61 1.94 5.13 4.44
C ALA A 61 2.10 5.25 5.98
N PRO A 62 1.35 4.47 6.77
CA PRO A 62 1.18 4.69 8.21
C PRO A 62 2.45 4.52 9.06
N THR A 63 3.42 3.74 8.59
CA THR A 63 4.57 3.28 9.39
C THR A 63 5.65 4.36 9.62
N THR A 64 5.64 5.45 8.84
CA THR A 64 6.64 6.53 8.94
C THR A 64 6.24 7.64 9.92
N ASN A 65 4.96 8.02 9.93
CA ASN A 65 4.38 8.97 10.89
C ASN A 65 2.87 8.76 10.92
N LEU A 66 2.42 7.84 11.79
CA LEU A 66 1.02 7.43 11.83
C LEU A 66 0.06 8.62 11.94
N THR A 67 0.32 9.57 12.84
CA THR A 67 -0.55 10.71 13.09
C THR A 67 -0.68 11.59 11.85
N ALA A 68 0.44 12.05 11.28
CA ALA A 68 0.42 12.92 10.11
C ALA A 68 -0.17 12.22 8.87
N GLN A 69 0.18 10.95 8.67
CA GLN A 69 -0.30 10.16 7.54
C GLN A 69 -1.80 9.87 7.64
N THR A 70 -2.31 9.67 8.86
CA THR A 70 -3.75 9.48 9.10
C THR A 70 -4.53 10.77 8.85
N GLN A 71 -4.00 11.93 9.29
CA GLN A 71 -4.61 13.22 8.96
C GLN A 71 -4.62 13.48 7.45
N TRP A 72 -3.56 13.09 6.75
CA TRP A 72 -3.52 13.17 5.30
C TRP A 72 -4.52 12.22 4.64
N LEU A 73 -4.65 10.99 5.12
CA LEU A 73 -5.66 10.04 4.67
C LEU A 73 -7.08 10.60 4.87
N LYS A 74 -7.39 11.20 6.02
CA LYS A 74 -8.67 11.87 6.28
C LYS A 74 -9.02 12.90 5.20
N ARG A 75 -8.04 13.71 4.78
CA ARG A 75 -8.23 14.67 3.67
C ARG A 75 -8.50 13.99 2.33
N LYS A 76 -7.91 12.82 2.07
CA LYS A 76 -8.18 12.02 0.86
C LYS A 76 -9.58 11.43 0.88
N VAL A 77 -10.03 10.91 2.03
CA VAL A 77 -11.41 10.40 2.18
C VAL A 77 -12.42 11.53 1.96
N GLN A 78 -12.21 12.69 2.59
CA GLN A 78 -13.03 13.89 2.36
C GLN A 78 -13.03 14.37 0.90
N ALA A 79 -11.99 14.05 0.13
CA ALA A 79 -11.87 14.37 -1.28
C ALA A 79 -12.51 13.32 -2.21
N GLY A 80 -13.10 12.24 -1.66
CA GLY A 80 -13.79 11.21 -2.43
C GLY A 80 -13.03 9.90 -2.61
N ALA A 81 -11.99 9.62 -1.80
CA ALA A 81 -11.39 8.29 -1.78
C ALA A 81 -12.36 7.27 -1.18
N GLU A 82 -12.63 6.20 -1.92
CA GLU A 82 -13.53 5.10 -1.51
C GLU A 82 -12.80 3.93 -0.86
N PHE A 83 -11.48 3.87 -0.99
CA PHE A 83 -10.64 2.84 -0.37
C PHE A 83 -9.19 3.30 -0.27
N ALA A 84 -8.40 2.63 0.57
CA ALA A 84 -6.97 2.90 0.66
C ALA A 84 -6.12 1.64 0.71
N PHE A 85 -4.93 1.70 0.10
CA PHE A 85 -3.88 0.69 0.20
C PHE A 85 -2.80 1.18 1.17
N THR A 86 -2.54 0.43 2.24
CA THR A 86 -1.41 0.73 3.14
C THR A 86 -0.10 0.49 2.40
N GLN A 87 1.00 1.17 2.68
CA GLN A 87 2.33 0.62 2.38
C GLN A 87 2.50 -0.72 3.11
N PRO A 88 3.39 -1.62 2.64
CA PRO A 88 3.59 -2.91 3.29
C PRO A 88 3.85 -2.79 4.77
N ILE A 89 3.19 -3.63 5.55
CA ILE A 89 3.44 -3.81 6.98
C ILE A 89 4.10 -5.16 7.20
N TYR A 90 4.81 -5.31 8.32
CA TYR A 90 5.58 -6.52 8.61
C TYR A 90 5.22 -7.16 9.94
N MET A 91 4.42 -6.48 10.77
CA MET A 91 4.04 -6.96 12.10
C MET A 91 2.55 -6.73 12.36
N GLN A 92 1.96 -7.54 13.24
CA GLN A 92 0.56 -7.40 13.64
C GLN A 92 0.31 -6.06 14.36
N GLU A 93 1.28 -5.58 15.14
CA GLU A 93 1.22 -4.32 15.87
C GLU A 93 1.08 -3.12 14.93
N ASP A 94 1.65 -3.19 13.72
CA ASP A 94 1.45 -2.17 12.69
C ASP A 94 -0.03 -2.11 12.28
N PHE A 95 -0.65 -3.28 12.04
CA PHE A 95 -2.07 -3.37 11.70
C PHE A 95 -2.96 -2.83 12.82
N GLU A 96 -2.70 -3.17 14.08
CA GLU A 96 -3.51 -2.71 15.21
C GLU A 96 -3.50 -1.19 15.36
N ARG A 97 -2.32 -0.57 15.17
CA ARG A 97 -2.17 0.88 15.16
C ARG A 97 -2.94 1.52 14.00
N ILE A 98 -2.87 0.92 12.81
CA ILE A 98 -3.60 1.36 11.60
C ILE A 98 -5.11 1.26 11.83
N GLN A 99 -5.59 0.10 12.28
CA GLN A 99 -7.00 -0.18 12.53
C GLN A 99 -7.58 0.84 13.52
N LYS A 100 -6.89 1.08 14.63
CA LYS A 100 -7.29 2.09 15.62
C LYS A 100 -7.32 3.50 15.05
N ALA A 101 -6.33 3.87 14.23
CA ALA A 101 -6.23 5.21 13.66
C ALA A 101 -7.25 5.49 12.54
N THR A 102 -7.81 4.45 11.93
CA THR A 102 -8.67 4.55 10.73
C THR A 102 -10.10 4.07 10.93
N MET A 103 -10.47 3.65 12.14
CA MET A 103 -11.80 3.10 12.45
C MET A 103 -12.97 4.05 12.15
N ASP A 104 -12.73 5.37 12.15
CA ASP A 104 -13.74 6.41 11.90
C ASP A 104 -13.88 6.79 10.42
N LEU A 105 -13.06 6.23 9.52
CA LEU A 105 -13.02 6.67 8.11
C LEU A 105 -14.12 6.08 7.24
N GLY A 106 -14.73 4.96 7.65
CA GLY A 106 -15.84 4.34 6.92
C GLY A 106 -15.50 3.79 5.53
N ILE A 107 -14.22 3.69 5.18
CA ILE A 107 -13.74 3.11 3.90
C ILE A 107 -12.89 1.85 4.15
N PRO A 108 -12.91 0.86 3.24
CA PRO A 108 -12.03 -0.29 3.33
C PRO A 108 -10.55 0.12 3.23
N ILE A 109 -9.75 -0.44 4.15
CA ILE A 109 -8.30 -0.32 4.16
C ILE A 109 -7.72 -1.68 3.81
N PHE A 110 -7.06 -1.75 2.65
CA PHE A 110 -6.41 -2.95 2.15
C PHE A 110 -4.94 -2.97 2.61
N VAL A 111 -4.54 -4.08 3.24
CA VAL A 111 -3.22 -4.23 3.84
C VAL A 111 -2.22 -4.73 2.82
N GLY A 112 -1.09 -4.03 2.71
CA GLY A 112 0.02 -4.41 1.84
C GLY A 112 0.90 -5.48 2.45
N ILE A 113 1.21 -6.51 1.66
CA ILE A 113 2.15 -7.57 2.02
C ILE A 113 3.27 -7.59 0.98
N LEU A 114 4.51 -7.40 1.43
CA LEU A 114 5.72 -7.53 0.61
C LEU A 114 6.66 -8.53 1.29
N PRO A 115 6.84 -9.75 0.75
CA PRO A 115 7.81 -10.69 1.31
C PRO A 115 9.24 -10.14 1.22
N LEU A 116 9.98 -10.26 2.33
CA LEU A 116 11.38 -9.86 2.44
C LEU A 116 12.29 -11.05 2.11
N THR A 117 12.88 -11.04 0.93
CA THR A 117 13.51 -12.24 0.34
C THR A 117 15.03 -12.24 0.39
N SER A 118 15.67 -11.14 0.82
CA SER A 118 17.13 -11.06 0.94
C SER A 118 17.59 -9.89 1.79
N ALA A 119 18.80 -10.01 2.36
CA ALA A 119 19.48 -8.91 3.04
C ALA A 119 19.62 -7.65 2.17
N ARG A 120 19.89 -7.83 0.87
CA ARG A 120 19.99 -6.71 -0.08
C ARG A 120 18.67 -5.96 -0.22
N GLN A 121 17.55 -6.67 -0.32
CA GLN A 121 16.22 -6.07 -0.40
C GLN A 121 15.89 -5.31 0.90
N ILE A 122 16.15 -5.92 2.06
CA ILE A 122 15.92 -5.30 3.37
C ILE A 122 16.73 -4.02 3.51
N SER A 123 18.03 -4.08 3.22
CA SER A 123 18.92 -2.92 3.25
C SER A 123 18.44 -1.79 2.32
N TYR A 124 17.97 -2.13 1.11
CA TYR A 124 17.43 -1.16 0.17
C TYR A 124 16.14 -0.49 0.68
N LEU A 125 15.23 -1.25 1.29
CA LEU A 125 14.01 -0.69 1.89
C LEU A 125 14.33 0.20 3.09
N ARG A 126 15.30 -0.19 3.91
CA ARG A 126 15.76 0.61 5.06
C ARG A 126 16.55 1.86 4.69
N SER A 127 17.10 1.93 3.47
CA SER A 127 17.90 3.08 3.05
C SER A 127 17.06 4.36 2.83
N GLY A 128 15.74 4.32 3.05
CA GLY A 128 14.83 5.44 2.83
C GLY A 128 14.59 5.80 1.36
N LYS A 129 15.08 4.96 0.43
CA LYS A 129 14.94 5.18 -1.03
C LYS A 129 13.52 4.95 -1.53
N ILE A 130 12.72 4.15 -0.81
CA ILE A 130 11.30 3.99 -1.05
C ILE A 130 10.55 4.73 0.06
N PRO A 131 10.00 5.93 -0.21
CA PRO A 131 9.28 6.70 0.79
C PRO A 131 8.08 5.93 1.34
N GLY A 132 7.92 5.91 2.67
CA GLY A 132 6.74 5.34 3.29
C GLY A 132 6.82 3.86 3.66
N ILE A 133 7.91 3.16 3.32
CA ILE A 133 8.17 1.79 3.78
C ILE A 133 9.20 1.83 4.92
N SER A 134 8.93 1.08 5.99
CA SER A 134 9.85 0.88 7.10
C SER A 134 9.88 -0.60 7.44
N VAL A 135 11.07 -1.19 7.54
CA VAL A 135 11.26 -2.58 7.97
C VAL A 135 11.64 -2.56 9.46
N PRO A 136 10.79 -3.08 10.36
CA PRO A 136 11.09 -3.14 11.78
C PRO A 136 12.38 -3.91 12.06
N GLU A 137 13.16 -3.45 13.03
CA GLU A 137 14.42 -4.09 13.43
C GLU A 137 14.24 -5.57 13.83
N PRO A 138 13.21 -5.98 14.62
CA PRO A 138 13.00 -7.39 14.93
C PRO A 138 12.74 -8.27 13.71
N VAL A 139 12.09 -7.73 12.67
CA VAL A 139 11.82 -8.44 11.42
C VAL A 139 13.09 -8.65 10.62
N GLU A 140 13.94 -7.63 10.56
CA GLU A 140 15.26 -7.73 9.93
C GLU A 140 16.14 -8.74 10.67
N GLU A 141 16.28 -8.63 11.99
CA GLU A 141 17.09 -9.55 12.79
C GLU A 141 16.64 -11.00 12.61
N PHE A 142 15.33 -11.24 12.59
CA PHE A 142 14.76 -12.57 12.39
C PHE A 142 15.17 -13.19 11.04
N ILE A 143 15.24 -12.39 9.97
CA ILE A 143 15.62 -12.86 8.64
C ILE A 143 17.15 -12.96 8.51
N LEU A 144 17.89 -11.97 9.00
CA LEU A 144 19.34 -11.88 8.84
C LEU A 144 20.14 -12.80 9.76
N LYS A 145 19.50 -13.46 10.73
CA LYS A 145 20.15 -14.54 11.50
C LYS A 145 20.54 -15.75 10.65
N TYR A 146 19.98 -15.88 9.45
CA TYR A 146 20.31 -16.94 8.50
C TYR A 146 21.42 -16.48 7.54
N ASP A 147 22.48 -17.26 7.41
CA ASP A 147 23.62 -16.94 6.52
C ASP A 147 23.29 -17.16 5.04
N ASN A 148 22.51 -18.20 4.73
CA ASN A 148 22.21 -18.60 3.37
C ASN A 148 21.01 -17.81 2.80
N PRO A 149 21.13 -17.20 1.59
CA PRO A 149 20.04 -16.47 0.95
C PRO A 149 18.73 -17.26 0.77
N ALA A 150 18.82 -18.58 0.57
CA ALA A 150 17.61 -19.41 0.45
C ALA A 150 16.82 -19.47 1.77
N ASP A 151 17.53 -19.57 2.89
CA ASP A 151 16.94 -19.62 4.23
C ASP A 151 16.40 -18.24 4.65
N GLN A 152 17.10 -17.16 4.28
CA GLN A 152 16.58 -15.79 4.42
C GLN A 152 15.26 -15.60 3.67
N ALA A 153 15.20 -16.05 2.41
CA ALA A 153 14.00 -15.96 1.60
C ALA A 153 12.85 -16.78 2.20
N ARG A 154 13.14 -17.99 2.69
CA ARG A 154 12.14 -18.81 3.38
C ARG A 154 11.61 -18.12 4.64
N ALA A 155 12.49 -17.60 5.49
CA ALA A 155 12.09 -16.90 6.71
C ALA A 155 11.18 -15.68 6.45
N GLY A 156 11.49 -14.88 5.42
CA GLY A 156 10.62 -13.75 5.06
C GLY A 156 9.30 -14.14 4.41
N LEU A 157 9.24 -15.29 3.73
CA LEU A 157 7.99 -15.87 3.25
C LEU A 157 7.15 -16.40 4.42
N ASP A 158 7.76 -17.10 5.37
CA ASP A 158 7.09 -17.61 6.57
C ASP A 158 6.45 -16.46 7.37
N LEU A 159 7.17 -15.33 7.52
CA LEU A 159 6.62 -14.13 8.15
C LEU A 159 5.41 -13.56 7.39
N ALA A 160 5.46 -13.53 6.06
CA ALA A 160 4.34 -13.05 5.25
C ALA A 160 3.13 -14.01 5.32
N GLU A 161 3.36 -15.32 5.31
CA GLU A 161 2.32 -16.34 5.48
C GLU A 161 1.65 -16.21 6.86
N GLN A 162 2.46 -16.07 7.91
CA GLN A 162 1.99 -15.90 9.29
C GLN A 162 1.16 -14.62 9.43
N LEU A 163 1.66 -13.48 8.93
CA LEU A 163 0.94 -12.21 8.99
C LEU A 163 -0.40 -12.25 8.23
N ILE A 164 -0.45 -12.93 7.08
CA ILE A 164 -1.71 -13.16 6.36
C ILE A 164 -2.67 -13.97 7.23
N ALA A 165 -2.21 -15.07 7.83
CA ALA A 165 -3.06 -15.93 8.65
C ALA A 165 -3.62 -15.19 9.87
N ASP A 166 -2.78 -14.43 10.58
CA ASP A 166 -3.16 -13.69 11.79
C ASP A 166 -4.16 -12.56 11.52
N LEU A 167 -4.13 -11.99 10.32
CA LEU A 167 -4.93 -10.83 9.96
C LEU A 167 -6.13 -11.16 9.07
N ALA A 168 -6.23 -12.37 8.51
CA ALA A 168 -7.18 -12.69 7.45
C ALA A 168 -8.64 -12.37 7.77
N GLU A 169 -9.05 -12.58 9.02
CA GLU A 169 -10.43 -12.35 9.48
C GLU A 169 -10.67 -10.89 9.92
N ARG A 170 -9.61 -10.08 10.01
CA ARG A 170 -9.65 -8.71 10.58
C ARG A 170 -9.51 -7.62 9.52
N VAL A 171 -9.08 -7.95 8.30
CA VAL A 171 -8.82 -6.99 7.22
C VAL A 171 -9.92 -6.98 6.17
N SER A 172 -10.12 -5.84 5.50
CA SER A 172 -11.00 -5.79 4.31
C SER A 172 -10.43 -6.58 3.12
N GLY A 173 -9.11 -6.74 3.09
CA GLY A 173 -8.38 -7.59 2.15
C GLY A 173 -6.90 -7.27 2.13
N PHE A 174 -6.12 -8.16 1.52
CA PHE A 174 -4.70 -7.94 1.27
C PHE A 174 -4.47 -7.55 -0.19
N TYR A 175 -3.40 -6.81 -0.43
CA TYR A 175 -2.77 -6.74 -1.74
C TYR A 175 -1.31 -7.15 -1.60
N ILE A 176 -0.87 -8.08 -2.45
CA ILE A 176 0.44 -8.72 -2.30
C ILE A 176 1.37 -8.17 -3.38
N VAL A 177 2.48 -7.58 -2.94
CA VAL A 177 3.53 -7.06 -3.81
C VAL A 177 4.46 -8.21 -4.15
N MET A 178 4.60 -8.50 -5.45
CA MET A 178 5.50 -9.54 -5.93
C MET A 178 6.95 -9.15 -5.66
N PRO A 179 7.73 -9.97 -4.93
CA PRO A 179 9.13 -9.67 -4.69
C PRO A 179 9.94 -9.84 -5.97
N PHE A 180 10.99 -9.04 -6.13
CA PHE A 180 11.96 -9.17 -7.23
C PHE A 180 12.86 -10.38 -7.02
N HIS A 181 12.32 -11.58 -7.27
CA HIS A 181 13.01 -12.85 -7.13
C HIS A 181 12.60 -13.80 -8.26
N LYS A 182 13.47 -14.75 -8.66
CA LYS A 182 13.18 -15.72 -9.74
C LYS A 182 11.91 -16.54 -9.51
N ASN A 183 11.60 -16.83 -8.23
CA ASN A 183 10.41 -17.56 -7.80
C ASN A 183 9.28 -16.61 -7.34
N GLY A 184 9.43 -15.28 -7.51
CA GLY A 184 8.52 -14.28 -6.96
C GLY A 184 7.08 -14.50 -7.41
N PHE A 185 6.88 -14.87 -8.68
CA PHE A 185 5.55 -15.21 -9.21
C PHE A 185 4.89 -16.37 -8.45
N GLU A 186 5.61 -17.49 -8.30
CA GLU A 186 5.10 -18.69 -7.62
C GLU A 186 4.79 -18.40 -6.15
N TRP A 187 5.70 -17.70 -5.46
CA TRP A 187 5.53 -17.31 -4.07
C TRP A 187 4.31 -16.41 -3.87
N THR A 188 4.16 -15.38 -4.69
CA THR A 188 2.99 -14.50 -4.65
C THR A 188 1.70 -15.25 -4.93
N ALA A 189 1.70 -16.17 -5.91
CA ALA A 189 0.53 -17.00 -6.20
C ALA A 189 0.13 -17.88 -4.99
N ASN A 190 1.11 -18.43 -4.28
CA ASN A 190 0.86 -19.22 -3.07
C ASN A 190 0.31 -18.37 -1.91
N LEU A 191 0.84 -17.16 -1.71
CA LEU A 191 0.32 -16.21 -0.71
C LEU A 191 -1.12 -15.79 -1.03
N VAL A 192 -1.45 -15.56 -2.31
CA VAL A 192 -2.83 -15.27 -2.74
C VAL A 192 -3.74 -16.45 -2.44
N LYS A 193 -3.34 -17.69 -2.77
CA LYS A 193 -4.10 -18.90 -2.44
C LYS A 193 -4.35 -19.00 -0.93
N LEU A 194 -3.31 -18.82 -0.11
CA LEU A 194 -3.42 -18.81 1.34
C LEU A 194 -4.46 -17.78 1.80
N ALA A 195 -4.35 -16.52 1.38
CA ALA A 195 -5.29 -15.47 1.74
C ALA A 195 -6.74 -15.79 1.33
N THR A 196 -6.95 -16.46 0.19
CA THR A 196 -8.30 -16.87 -0.25
C THR A 196 -8.91 -17.98 0.58
N THR A 197 -8.12 -18.88 1.18
CA THR A 197 -8.66 -19.98 2.02
C THR A 197 -9.42 -19.47 3.24
N PHE A 198 -9.04 -18.31 3.77
CA PHE A 198 -9.70 -17.68 4.91
C PHE A 198 -11.01 -16.96 4.53
N LYS A 199 -11.11 -16.43 3.30
CA LYS A 199 -12.37 -15.84 2.82
C LYS A 199 -13.49 -16.87 2.73
N THR A 200 -13.19 -18.10 2.30
CA THR A 200 -14.19 -19.15 2.09
C THR A 200 -14.74 -19.71 3.40
N LYS A 201 -13.99 -19.66 4.50
CA LYS A 201 -14.45 -20.12 5.82
C LYS A 201 -15.51 -19.21 6.45
N ASN A 202 -15.55 -17.93 6.09
CA ASN A 202 -16.50 -16.94 6.62
C ASN A 202 -17.78 -16.78 5.79
N ALA A 203 -17.93 -17.56 4.71
CA ALA A 203 -19.09 -17.52 3.81
C ALA A 203 -20.05 -18.73 3.98
N ASN A 204 -19.75 -19.64 4.92
CA ASN A 204 -20.57 -20.78 5.32
C ASN A 204 -20.98 -20.64 6.79
#